data_AF-A0A8T4ZE44-F1
#
_entry.id   AF-A0A8T4ZE44-F1
#
_cell.length_a   1.000
_cell.length_b   1.000
_cell.length_c   1.000
_cell.angle_alpha   90.00
_cell.angle_beta   90.00
_cell.angle_gamma   90.00
#
_symmetry.space_group_name_H-M   'P 1'
#
loop_
_entity.id
_entity.type
_entity.pdbx_description
1 polymer ?
#
loop_
_entity_poly.entity_id
_entity_poly.type
_entity_poly.pdbx_seq_one_letter_code
_entity_poly.pdbx_strand_id
1 'polypeptide(L)'
;MNKRLALGISLVTLGLLGILTLTLTLTSTPFNPEGGYKVEYRPMMGPWMMGWPENPPSETSITLDQVKHIAEQYLDSPGVQGLAIKEVMEFEQNYYIVFYEKETGIGAFEALIWKTGPSAGRITPEPGPNMMWNTKYGWRMGHMSGIMNGRFRTNPSNYMPIDEDE
;
A
#
# COMPACT_ATOMS: atom_id res chain seq x y z
N MET A 1 -66.98 17.91 20.46
CA MET A 1 -65.74 17.59 19.72
C MET A 1 -66.06 16.61 18.60
N ASN A 2 -65.64 16.89 17.36
CA ASN A 2 -65.99 16.06 16.21
C ASN A 2 -65.35 14.68 16.35
N LYS A 3 -66.14 13.60 16.27
CA LYS A 3 -65.67 12.21 16.47
C LYS A 3 -64.46 11.85 15.58
N ARG A 4 -64.38 12.46 14.38
CA ARG A 4 -63.26 12.31 13.44
C ARG A 4 -61.98 13.02 13.91
N LEU A 5 -62.11 14.16 14.58
CA LEU A 5 -60.99 14.95 15.12
C LEU A 5 -60.42 14.27 16.38
N ALA A 6 -61.29 13.68 17.20
CA ALA A 6 -60.88 12.85 18.34
C ALA A 6 -60.07 11.62 17.90
N LEU A 7 -60.53 10.91 16.85
CA LEU A 7 -59.83 9.76 16.28
C LEU A 7 -58.45 10.13 15.71
N GLY A 8 -58.33 11.28 15.03
CA GLY A 8 -57.06 11.75 14.49
C GLY A 8 -56.02 12.01 15.57
N ILE A 9 -56.39 12.67 16.67
CA ILE A 9 -55.48 12.96 17.78
C ILE A 9 -55.04 11.66 18.48
N SER A 10 -55.94 10.70 18.67
CA SER A 10 -55.60 9.39 19.26
C SER A 10 -54.59 8.61 18.41
N LEU A 11 -54.67 8.66 17.08
CA LEU A 11 -53.73 7.95 16.21
C LEU A 11 -52.34 8.59 16.22
N VAL A 12 -52.26 9.93 16.21
CA VAL A 12 -50.98 10.64 16.27
C VAL A 12 -50.27 10.41 17.60
N THR A 13 -51.01 10.42 18.71
CA THR A 13 -50.45 10.16 20.04
C THR A 13 -49.96 8.72 20.19
N LEU A 14 -50.70 7.74 19.67
CA LEU A 14 -50.24 6.33 19.63
C LEU A 14 -49.00 6.15 18.75
N GLY A 15 -48.93 6.82 17.60
CA GLY A 15 -47.76 6.77 16.72
C GLY A 15 -46.49 7.33 17.39
N LEU A 16 -46.61 8.47 18.07
CA LEU A 16 -45.50 9.09 18.79
C LEU A 16 -45.04 8.26 19.99
N LEU A 17 -45.97 7.64 20.73
CA LEU A 17 -45.63 6.69 21.79
C LEU A 17 -44.92 5.44 21.26
N GLY A 18 -45.34 4.92 20.10
CA GLY A 18 -44.68 3.81 19.42
C GLY A 18 -43.22 4.13 19.04
N ILE A 19 -42.97 5.32 18.49
CA ILE A 19 -41.61 5.75 18.13
C ILE A 19 -40.74 5.94 19.38
N LEU A 20 -41.30 6.52 20.44
CA LEU A 20 -40.57 6.74 21.70
C LEU A 20 -40.22 5.41 22.40
N THR A 21 -41.11 4.43 22.39
CA THR A 21 -40.86 3.10 22.95
C THR A 21 -39.85 2.30 22.12
N LEU A 22 -39.89 2.40 20.79
CA LEU A 22 -38.91 1.78 19.90
C LEU A 22 -37.50 2.37 20.08
N THR A 23 -37.39 3.70 20.23
CA THR A 23 -36.10 4.35 20.47
C THR A 23 -35.51 4.01 21.84
N LEU A 24 -36.34 3.84 22.87
CA LEU A 24 -35.89 3.46 24.21
C LEU A 24 -35.45 1.98 24.29
N THR A 25 -36.09 1.10 23.53
CA THR A 25 -35.75 -0.34 23.49
C THR A 25 -34.47 -0.63 22.71
N LEU A 26 -34.21 0.10 21.62
CA LEU A 26 -32.96 -0.03 20.83
C LEU A 26 -31.72 0.52 21.56
N THR A 27 -31.90 1.38 22.57
CA THR A 27 -30.80 2.03 23.30
C THR A 27 -30.50 1.36 24.65
N SER A 28 -31.36 0.45 25.12
CA SER A 28 -31.27 -0.17 26.45
C SER A 28 -30.88 -1.65 26.46
N THR A 29 -30.51 -2.24 25.31
CA THR A 29 -29.88 -3.56 25.29
C THR A 29 -28.36 -3.41 25.42
N PRO A 30 -27.76 -3.70 26.60
CA PRO A 30 -26.31 -3.84 26.66
C PRO A 30 -25.90 -5.02 25.79
N PHE A 31 -25.11 -4.75 24.75
CA PHE A 31 -24.41 -5.79 24.00
C PHE A 31 -23.46 -6.50 24.97
N ASN A 32 -23.81 -7.74 25.34
CA ASN A 32 -22.97 -8.60 26.17
C ASN A 32 -22.08 -9.46 25.24
N PRO A 33 -20.77 -9.21 25.12
CA PRO A 33 -19.92 -9.96 24.19
C PRO A 33 -19.40 -11.28 24.76
N GLU A 34 -19.82 -11.73 25.95
CA GLU A 34 -19.21 -12.87 26.66
C GLU A 34 -19.60 -14.28 26.16
N GLY A 35 -19.82 -14.46 24.85
CA GLY A 35 -20.23 -15.75 24.27
C GLY A 35 -19.42 -16.26 23.08
N GLY A 36 -18.34 -15.57 22.68
CA GLY A 36 -17.58 -15.90 21.47
C GLY A 36 -16.18 -16.38 21.77
N TYR A 37 -15.86 -17.60 21.34
CA TYR A 37 -14.51 -18.12 21.11
C TYR A 37 -13.57 -17.00 20.62
N LYS A 38 -12.53 -16.70 21.41
CA LYS A 38 -11.46 -15.77 21.02
C LYS A 38 -10.63 -16.41 19.91
N VAL A 39 -11.13 -16.36 18.68
CA VAL A 39 -10.29 -16.43 17.49
C VAL A 39 -9.75 -15.03 17.31
N GLU A 40 -8.50 -14.82 17.70
CA GLU A 40 -7.75 -13.61 17.40
C GLU A 40 -7.61 -13.51 15.88
N TYR A 41 -8.60 -12.94 15.22
CA TYR A 41 -8.49 -12.50 13.84
C TYR A 41 -7.49 -11.35 13.82
N ARG A 42 -6.20 -11.68 13.71
CA ARG A 42 -5.23 -10.76 13.14
C ARG A 42 -5.67 -10.60 11.69
N PRO A 43 -6.15 -9.43 11.23
CA PRO A 43 -6.43 -9.28 9.81
C PRO A 43 -5.10 -9.47 9.09
N MET A 44 -4.97 -10.56 8.34
CA MET A 44 -3.90 -10.76 7.35
C MET A 44 -4.12 -9.84 6.13
N MET A 45 -4.53 -8.60 6.37
CA MET A 45 -4.51 -7.57 5.35
C MET A 45 -3.11 -6.98 5.36
N GLY A 46 -2.31 -7.45 4.40
CA GLY A 46 -0.99 -6.91 4.15
C GLY A 46 -1.04 -5.39 3.89
N PRO A 47 0.10 -4.70 3.91
CA PRO A 47 0.21 -3.23 3.89
C PRO A 47 -0.40 -2.51 2.67
N TRP A 48 -1.08 -3.22 1.76
CA TRP A 48 -1.48 -2.76 0.43
C TRP A 48 -2.94 -2.28 0.33
N MET A 49 -3.74 -2.40 1.41
CA MET A 49 -5.18 -2.07 1.41
C MET A 49 -5.58 -0.89 2.32
N MET A 50 -4.62 -0.28 3.03
CA MET A 50 -4.83 1.04 3.65
C MET A 50 -4.48 2.09 2.62
N GLY A 51 -5.44 2.91 2.21
CA GLY A 51 -5.17 4.13 1.46
C GLY A 51 -4.03 4.88 2.15
N TRP A 52 -3.02 5.25 1.36
CA TRP A 52 -1.85 5.96 1.85
C TRP A 52 -2.34 7.20 2.61
N PRO A 53 -1.94 7.41 3.88
CA PRO A 53 -2.30 8.62 4.58
C PRO A 53 -1.78 9.78 3.75
N GLU A 54 -2.68 10.64 3.30
CA GLU A 54 -2.32 11.96 2.80
C GLU A 54 -1.58 12.66 3.94
N ASN A 55 -0.25 12.59 3.89
CA ASN A 55 0.58 13.18 4.91
C ASN A 55 0.53 14.70 4.71
N PRO A 56 0.25 15.49 5.75
CA PRO A 56 0.44 16.92 5.68
C PRO A 56 1.90 17.21 5.30
N PRO A 57 2.19 18.28 4.55
CA PRO A 57 3.53 18.57 4.08
C PRO A 57 4.48 18.68 5.27
N SER A 58 5.31 17.66 5.46
CA SER A 58 6.46 17.73 6.37
C SER A 58 7.50 18.62 5.71
N GLU A 59 8.05 19.58 6.46
CA GLU A 59 9.13 20.46 6.00
C GLU A 59 10.43 19.71 5.68
N THR A 60 10.54 18.42 6.04
CA THR A 60 11.68 17.58 5.67
C THR A 60 11.47 17.00 4.28
N SER A 61 11.95 17.72 3.26
CA SER A 61 12.14 17.20 1.90
C SER A 61 13.61 16.89 1.65
N ILE A 62 13.88 15.88 0.83
CA ILE A 62 15.25 15.56 0.39
C ILE A 62 15.52 16.13 -1.00
N THR A 63 16.77 16.51 -1.26
CA THR A 63 17.23 17.03 -2.55
C THR A 63 17.63 15.90 -3.49
N LEU A 64 17.70 16.19 -4.79
CA LEU A 64 18.17 15.24 -5.81
C LEU A 64 19.59 14.71 -5.50
N ASP A 65 20.49 15.54 -4.95
CA ASP A 65 21.85 15.09 -4.61
C ASP A 65 21.84 14.10 -3.43
N GLN A 66 20.97 14.31 -2.44
CA GLN A 66 20.77 13.36 -1.35
C GLN A 66 20.19 12.04 -1.88
N VAL A 67 19.26 12.11 -2.84
CA VAL A 67 18.68 10.93 -3.50
C VAL A 67 19.74 10.14 -4.26
N LYS A 68 20.60 10.81 -5.04
CA LYS A 68 21.71 10.16 -5.74
C LYS A 68 22.63 9.46 -4.75
N HIS A 69 22.97 10.12 -3.65
CA HIS A 69 23.79 9.52 -2.61
C HIS A 69 23.15 8.27 -1.99
N ILE A 70 21.84 8.32 -1.69
CA ILE A 70 21.09 7.17 -1.16
C ILE A 70 21.08 6.02 -2.20
N ALA A 71 20.86 6.33 -3.47
CA ALA A 71 20.86 5.34 -4.54
C ALA A 71 22.24 4.71 -4.75
N GLU A 72 23.32 5.50 -4.64
CA GLU A 72 24.70 5.00 -4.69
C GLU A 72 25.00 4.07 -3.51
N GLN A 73 24.62 4.46 -2.29
CA GLN A 73 24.75 3.61 -1.10
C GLN A 73 23.96 2.31 -1.25
N TYR A 74 22.85 2.32 -1.96
CA TYR A 74 22.05 1.12 -2.19
C TYR A 74 22.78 0.08 -3.06
N LEU A 75 23.68 0.49 -3.96
CA LEU A 75 24.47 -0.42 -4.80
C LEU A 75 25.41 -1.32 -3.99
N ASP A 76 25.77 -0.91 -2.77
CA ASP A 76 26.58 -1.71 -1.85
C ASP A 76 25.75 -2.81 -1.15
N SER A 77 24.43 -2.82 -1.33
CA SER A 77 23.54 -3.81 -0.73
C SER A 77 23.79 -5.21 -1.28
N PRO A 78 23.72 -6.26 -0.43
CA PRO A 78 23.80 -7.64 -0.89
C PRO A 78 22.78 -7.93 -2.00
N GLY A 79 23.24 -8.52 -3.11
CA GLY A 79 22.39 -8.88 -4.25
C GLY A 79 22.21 -7.80 -5.32
N VAL A 80 22.79 -6.60 -5.13
CA VAL A 80 22.78 -5.45 -6.06
C VAL A 80 24.15 -5.27 -6.76
N GLN A 81 25.06 -6.24 -6.57
CA GLN A 81 26.42 -6.22 -7.13
C GLN A 81 26.40 -6.25 -8.67
N GLY A 82 27.30 -5.49 -9.30
CA GLY A 82 27.40 -5.41 -10.76
C GLY A 82 26.39 -4.46 -11.41
N LEU A 83 25.57 -3.78 -10.61
CA LEU A 83 24.59 -2.81 -11.09
C LEU A 83 25.13 -1.36 -11.06
N ALA A 84 24.47 -0.50 -11.82
CA ALA A 84 24.65 0.95 -11.82
C ALA A 84 23.29 1.64 -11.95
N ILE A 85 23.27 2.95 -11.70
CA ILE A 85 22.08 3.79 -11.87
C ILE A 85 22.05 4.25 -13.33
N LYS A 86 20.98 3.94 -14.06
CA LYS A 86 20.74 4.40 -15.43
C LYS A 86 20.14 5.80 -15.41
N GLU A 87 19.13 5.99 -14.55
CA GLU A 87 18.35 7.22 -14.51
C GLU A 87 17.77 7.49 -13.12
N VAL A 88 17.62 8.77 -12.79
CA VAL A 88 16.89 9.28 -11.62
C VAL A 88 15.89 10.32 -12.11
N MET A 89 14.60 10.01 -11.99
CA MET A 89 13.51 10.91 -12.34
C MET A 89 12.85 11.46 -11.08
N GLU A 90 12.53 12.74 -11.08
CA GLU A 90 11.85 13.40 -9.97
C GLU A 90 10.34 13.50 -10.22
N PHE A 91 9.56 13.06 -9.24
CA PHE A 91 8.11 13.26 -9.19
C PHE A 91 7.74 14.10 -7.97
N GLU A 92 6.46 14.46 -7.88
CA GLU A 92 5.93 15.31 -6.81
C GLU A 92 6.20 14.73 -5.41
N GLN A 93 6.03 13.40 -5.25
CA GLN A 93 6.09 12.73 -3.95
C GLN A 93 7.32 11.82 -3.76
N ASN A 94 8.01 11.47 -4.83
CA ASN A 94 9.10 10.50 -4.81
C ASN A 94 10.08 10.74 -5.97
N TYR A 95 11.24 10.11 -5.87
CA TYR A 95 12.16 9.93 -6.97
C TYR A 95 12.07 8.50 -7.47
N TYR A 96 12.16 8.33 -8.77
CA TYR A 96 12.16 7.04 -9.44
C TYR A 96 13.57 6.75 -9.93
N ILE A 97 14.07 5.56 -9.63
CA ILE A 97 15.47 5.16 -9.88
C ILE A 97 15.46 3.91 -10.75
N VAL A 98 16.11 3.98 -11.90
CA VAL A 98 16.31 2.83 -12.79
C VAL A 98 17.71 2.28 -12.56
N PHE A 99 17.81 1.01 -12.17
CA PHE A 99 19.07 0.29 -12.07
C PHE A 99 19.28 -0.59 -13.30
N TYR A 100 20.52 -0.73 -13.75
CA TYR A 100 20.89 -1.55 -14.90
C TYR A 100 22.17 -2.36 -14.65
N GLU A 101 22.35 -3.43 -15.41
CA GLU A 101 23.54 -4.27 -15.38
C GLU A 101 24.69 -3.64 -16.16
N LYS A 102 25.84 -3.43 -15.50
CA LYS A 102 27.02 -2.84 -16.16
C LYS A 102 27.52 -3.69 -17.33
N GLU A 103 27.43 -5.02 -17.21
CA GLU A 103 27.98 -5.96 -18.18
C GLU A 103 27.14 -6.05 -19.46
N THR A 104 25.82 -5.99 -19.34
CA THR A 104 24.88 -6.22 -20.45
C THR A 104 24.22 -4.95 -20.94
N GLY A 105 24.21 -3.88 -20.15
CA GLY A 105 23.46 -2.65 -20.42
C GLY A 105 21.94 -2.79 -20.17
N ILE A 106 21.46 -3.97 -19.81
CA ILE A 106 20.03 -4.26 -19.65
C ILE A 106 19.51 -3.71 -18.32
N GLY A 107 18.30 -3.15 -18.33
CA GLY A 107 17.59 -2.71 -17.13
C GLY A 107 17.40 -3.86 -16.13
N ALA A 108 17.85 -3.65 -14.91
CA ALA A 108 17.81 -4.63 -13.84
C ALA A 108 16.50 -4.54 -13.06
N PHE A 109 16.21 -3.37 -12.47
CA PHE A 109 15.01 -3.13 -11.68
C PHE A 109 14.82 -1.64 -11.37
N GLU A 110 13.64 -1.28 -10.85
CA GLU A 110 13.29 0.10 -10.51
C GLU A 110 12.99 0.28 -9.02
N ALA A 111 13.30 1.45 -8.45
CA ALA A 111 13.03 1.75 -7.05
C ALA A 111 12.49 3.16 -6.87
N LEU A 112 11.75 3.35 -5.77
CA LEU A 112 11.23 4.64 -5.35
C LEU A 112 11.98 5.13 -4.12
N ILE A 113 12.39 6.39 -4.11
CA ILE A 113 12.89 7.08 -2.91
C ILE A 113 11.90 8.18 -2.54
N TRP A 114 11.32 8.09 -1.34
CA TRP A 114 10.30 9.04 -0.91
C TRP A 114 10.89 10.43 -0.67
N LYS A 115 10.21 11.47 -1.17
CA LYS A 115 10.73 12.83 -1.19
C LYS A 115 10.44 13.61 0.10
N THR A 116 9.29 13.36 0.72
CA THR A 116 8.78 14.15 1.85
C THR A 116 8.23 13.27 2.97
N GLY A 117 7.98 13.89 4.12
CA GLY A 117 7.32 13.19 5.23
C GLY A 117 8.26 12.36 6.09
N PRO A 118 7.70 11.56 7.01
CA PRO A 118 8.48 10.67 7.88
C PRO A 118 9.23 9.56 7.10
N SER A 119 8.86 9.35 5.84
CA SER A 119 9.49 8.38 4.95
C SER A 119 10.57 9.01 4.06
N ALA A 120 10.83 10.32 4.15
CA ALA A 120 11.80 10.98 3.28
C ALA A 120 13.16 10.25 3.30
N GLY A 121 13.68 9.90 2.11
CA GLY A 121 14.92 9.15 1.93
C GLY A 121 14.77 7.62 2.00
N ARG A 122 13.58 7.10 2.33
CA ARG A 122 13.34 5.66 2.32
C ARG A 122 13.31 5.15 0.89
N ILE A 123 14.18 4.20 0.58
CA ILE A 123 14.16 3.46 -0.68
C ILE A 123 13.25 2.23 -0.60
N THR A 124 12.41 2.04 -1.62
CA THR A 124 11.54 0.87 -1.75
C THR A 124 11.60 0.32 -3.17
N PRO A 125 11.70 -1.01 -3.36
CA PRO A 125 11.50 -1.61 -4.68
C PRO A 125 10.12 -1.22 -5.21
N GLU A 126 10.02 -0.92 -6.51
CA GLU A 126 8.71 -0.61 -7.09
C GLU A 126 7.84 -1.88 -7.18
N PRO A 127 6.58 -1.82 -6.71
CA PRO A 127 5.63 -2.91 -6.90
C PRO A 127 5.26 -3.02 -8.39
N GLY A 128 5.80 -4.02 -9.08
CA GLY A 128 5.54 -4.24 -10.50
C GLY A 128 6.55 -5.21 -11.09
N PRO A 129 7.44 -4.78 -12.00
CA PRO A 129 8.49 -5.63 -12.56
C PRO A 129 9.25 -6.41 -11.48
N ASN A 130 9.63 -5.74 -10.39
CA ASN A 130 10.41 -6.32 -9.29
C ASN A 130 9.67 -7.32 -8.43
N MET A 131 8.37 -7.45 -8.57
CA MET A 131 7.56 -8.32 -7.73
C MET A 131 6.81 -9.37 -8.56
N MET A 132 6.56 -9.10 -9.84
CA MET A 132 5.62 -9.89 -10.66
C MET A 132 6.31 -10.76 -11.71
N TRP A 133 7.32 -10.26 -12.43
CA TRP A 133 7.85 -10.97 -13.61
C TRP A 133 9.37 -10.88 -13.80
N ASN A 134 10.08 -10.08 -13.00
CA ASN A 134 11.55 -10.08 -13.01
C ASN A 134 12.11 -11.32 -12.30
N THR A 135 12.59 -12.28 -13.07
CA THR A 135 13.05 -13.57 -12.55
C THR A 135 14.46 -13.52 -11.97
N LYS A 136 15.26 -12.50 -12.32
CA LYS A 136 16.65 -12.34 -11.83
C LYS A 136 16.69 -11.64 -10.48
N TYR A 137 15.96 -10.52 -10.38
CA TYR A 137 16.00 -9.63 -9.21
C TYR A 137 14.73 -9.70 -8.38
N GLY A 138 13.58 -10.06 -8.97
CA GLY A 138 12.29 -9.90 -8.29
C GLY A 138 12.07 -10.85 -7.12
N TRP A 139 12.59 -12.08 -7.20
CA TRP A 139 12.52 -13.00 -6.05
C TRP A 139 13.37 -12.53 -4.87
N ARG A 140 14.39 -11.70 -5.08
CA ARG A 140 15.21 -11.19 -3.97
C ARG A 140 14.52 -10.04 -3.24
N MET A 141 13.75 -9.22 -3.96
CA MET A 141 13.00 -8.10 -3.40
C MET A 141 11.67 -8.54 -2.77
N GLY A 142 11.05 -9.63 -3.25
CA GLY A 142 9.82 -10.17 -2.67
C GLY A 142 9.97 -10.91 -1.34
N HIS A 143 11.19 -11.36 -0.99
CA HIS A 143 11.46 -12.13 0.24
C HIS A 143 11.43 -11.30 1.53
N MET A 144 11.09 -10.01 1.48
CA MET A 144 10.67 -9.24 2.66
C MET A 144 9.21 -9.53 3.09
N SER A 145 8.54 -10.49 2.44
CA SER A 145 7.34 -11.17 2.93
C SER A 145 7.57 -12.67 2.81
N GLY A 146 7.79 -13.34 3.94
CA GLY A 146 8.07 -14.76 3.99
C GLY A 146 6.96 -15.63 3.39
N ILE A 147 7.34 -16.86 3.02
CA ILE A 147 6.48 -17.99 2.66
C ILE A 147 6.12 -18.12 1.16
N MET A 148 7.11 -18.15 0.25
CA MET A 148 6.91 -18.93 -0.99
C MET A 148 8.19 -19.62 -1.46
N ASN A 149 8.36 -20.83 -0.94
CA ASN A 149 9.48 -21.71 -1.17
C ASN A 149 9.39 -22.37 -2.57
N GLY A 150 10.19 -21.90 -3.52
CA GLY A 150 11.14 -22.78 -4.22
C GLY A 150 10.71 -23.60 -5.45
N ARG A 151 9.93 -23.08 -6.42
CA ARG A 151 9.68 -23.83 -7.69
C ARG A 151 9.70 -23.06 -9.02
N PHE A 152 10.01 -21.77 -9.05
CA PHE A 152 10.21 -21.05 -10.30
C PHE A 152 11.63 -20.52 -10.34
N ARG A 153 12.57 -21.32 -10.86
CA ARG A 153 13.90 -20.84 -11.28
C ARG A 153 13.90 -20.80 -12.80
N THR A 154 13.23 -19.82 -13.38
CA THR A 154 13.40 -19.49 -14.80
C THR A 154 14.68 -18.71 -14.98
N ASN A 155 15.55 -19.16 -15.88
CA ASN A 155 16.72 -18.38 -16.26
C ASN A 155 16.22 -17.08 -16.93
N PRO A 156 16.65 -15.91 -16.45
CA PRO A 156 16.34 -14.65 -17.11
C PRO A 156 16.82 -14.70 -18.56
N SER A 157 15.95 -14.37 -19.51
CA SER A 157 16.32 -14.23 -20.92
C SER A 157 16.87 -12.83 -21.15
N ASN A 158 17.97 -12.72 -21.89
CA ASN A 158 18.49 -11.43 -22.37
C ASN A 158 17.83 -10.98 -23.69
N TYR A 159 16.87 -11.76 -24.20
CA TYR A 159 16.17 -11.46 -25.45
C TYR A 159 14.99 -10.51 -25.16
N MET A 160 15.15 -9.22 -25.45
CA MET A 160 14.05 -8.27 -25.59
C MET A 160 13.65 -8.24 -27.07
N PRO A 161 12.44 -8.69 -27.43
CA PRO A 161 12.00 -8.79 -28.82
C PRO A 161 11.62 -7.44 -29.46
N ILE A 162 11.63 -6.35 -28.69
CA ILE A 162 11.24 -5.00 -29.11
C ILE A 162 12.42 -4.07 -28.76
N ASP A 163 12.88 -3.30 -29.73
CA ASP A 163 13.94 -2.31 -29.56
C ASP A 163 13.34 -0.92 -29.27
N GLU A 164 14.12 0.00 -28.69
CA GLU A 164 13.65 1.36 -28.32
C GLU A 164 13.17 2.20 -29.53
N ASP A 165 13.53 1.78 -30.75
CA ASP A 165 13.23 2.47 -32.02
C ASP A 165 11.96 1.96 -32.73
N GLU A 166 11.25 0.96 -32.17
CA GLU A 166 10.04 0.33 -32.75
C GLU A 166 8.73 0.86 -32.14
#